data_AF-A0A355QD65-F1
#
_entry.id   AF-A0A355QD65-F1
#
_cell.length_a   1.000
_cell.length_b   1.000
_cell.length_c   1.000
_cell.angle_alpha   90.00
_cell.angle_beta   90.00
_cell.angle_gamma   90.00
#
_symmetry.space_group_name_H-M   'P 1'
#
loop_
_entity.id
_entity.type
_entity.pdbx_description
1 polymer ?
#
loop_
_entity_poly.entity_id
_entity_poly.type
_entity_poly.pdbx_seq_one_letter_code
_entity_poly.pdbx_strand_id
1 'polypeptide(L)' 'DDYIVGQEQAKKILSVAVYNHYKRVQVDRSPGDDVELAKSNILLIGPTGCGKTLMAQTLARMLDVPFAIAD' A
#
# COMPACT_ATOMS: atom_id res chain seq x y z
N ASP A 1 -12.11 3.79 -8.94
CA ASP A 1 -11.59 4.16 -10.28
C ASP A 1 -11.46 5.66 -10.52
N ASP A 2 -11.86 6.49 -9.55
CA ASP A 2 -12.04 7.93 -9.75
C ASP A 2 -10.74 8.72 -9.98
N TYR A 3 -9.62 8.23 -9.46
CA TYR A 3 -8.32 8.91 -9.53
C TYR A 3 -7.32 8.24 -10.48
N ILE A 4 -7.48 6.93 -10.70
CA ILE A 4 -6.51 6.10 -11.42
C ILE A 4 -7.30 5.16 -12.30
N VAL A 5 -7.23 5.39 -13.60
CA VAL A 5 -7.97 4.63 -14.60
C VAL A 5 -7.11 3.45 -15.06
N GLY A 6 -7.70 2.25 -15.08
CA GLY A 6 -7.00 1.01 -15.40
C GLY A 6 -5.98 0.61 -14.32
N GLN A 7 -4.92 -0.10 -14.71
CA GLN A 7 -3.89 -0.61 -13.78
C GLN A 7 -4.45 -1.56 -12.70
N GLU A 8 -5.44 -2.36 -13.06
CA GLU A 8 -6.19 -3.22 -12.13
C GLU A 8 -5.32 -4.15 -11.29
N GLN A 9 -4.27 -4.72 -11.90
CA GLN A 9 -3.33 -5.57 -11.18
C GLN A 9 -2.59 -4.80 -10.07
N ALA A 10 -2.09 -3.60 -10.36
CA ALA A 10 -1.38 -2.78 -9.39
C ALA A 10 -2.30 -2.34 -8.24
N LYS A 11 -3.54 -1.93 -8.56
CA LYS A 11 -4.56 -1.59 -7.56
C LYS A 11 -4.82 -2.76 -6.62
N LYS A 12 -5.04 -3.97 -7.15
CA LYS A 12 -5.30 -5.17 -6.34
C LYS A 12 -4.12 -5.50 -5.42
N ILE A 13 -2.90 -5.44 -5.93
CA ILE A 13 -1.68 -5.71 -5.13
C ILE A 13 -1.54 -4.68 -4.00
N LEU A 14 -1.73 -3.38 -4.29
CA LEU A 14 -1.67 -2.31 -3.29
C LEU A 14 -2.73 -2.51 -2.21
N SER A 15 -3.97 -2.82 -2.58
CA SER A 15 -5.06 -3.06 -1.62
C SER A 15 -4.74 -4.22 -0.66
N VAL A 16 -4.22 -5.33 -1.18
CA VAL A 16 -3.85 -6.49 -0.35
C VAL A 16 -2.67 -6.15 0.56
N ALA A 17 -1.65 -5.47 0.06
CA ALA A 17 -0.49 -5.09 0.85
C ALA A 17 -0.86 -4.14 2.00
N VAL A 18 -1.73 -3.16 1.75
CA VAL A 18 -2.24 -2.24 2.77
C VAL A 18 -3.06 -2.98 3.82
N TYR A 19 -3.99 -3.84 3.38
CA TYR A 19 -4.79 -4.64 4.30
C TYR A 19 -3.90 -5.47 5.25
N ASN A 20 -2.91 -6.15 4.68
CA ASN A 20 -1.94 -6.92 5.45
C ASN A 20 -1.09 -6.03 6.37
N HIS A 21 -0.70 -4.84 5.93
CA HIS A 21 0.05 -3.88 6.74
C HIS A 21 -0.72 -3.49 7.99
N TYR A 22 -2.00 -3.10 7.86
CA TYR A 22 -2.83 -2.76 9.02
C TYR A 22 -3.11 -3.95 9.93
N LYS A 23 -3.38 -5.13 9.36
CA LYS A 23 -3.58 -6.35 10.15
C LYS A 23 -2.35 -6.62 11.01
N ARG A 24 -1.15 -6.49 10.44
CA ARG A 24 0.10 -6.62 11.19
C ARG A 24 0.23 -5.59 12.31
N VAL A 25 0.01 -4.31 12.01
CA VAL A 25 0.08 -3.23 13.02
C VAL A 25 -0.90 -3.44 14.18
N GLN A 26 -2.06 -4.06 13.92
CA GLN A 26 -3.04 -4.40 14.97
C GLN A 26 -2.60 -5.61 15.79
N VAL A 27 -2.07 -6.66 15.16
CA VAL A 27 -1.56 -7.85 15.85
C VAL A 27 -0.35 -7.52 16.72
N ASP A 28 0.58 -6.70 16.23
CA ASP A 28 1.74 -6.23 17.00
C ASP A 28 1.35 -5.47 18.29
N ARG A 29 0.10 -4.96 18.37
CA ARG A 29 -0.44 -4.28 19.56
C ARG A 29 -1.12 -5.21 20.56
N SER A 30 -1.37 -6.47 20.20
CA SER A 30 -2.02 -7.48 21.04
C SER A 30 -1.02 -8.61 21.36
N PRO A 31 -0.26 -8.51 22.47
CA PRO A 31 0.73 -9.51 22.84
C PRO A 31 0.02 -10.80 23.25
N GLY A 32 -0.06 -11.78 22.35
CA GLY A 32 -0.73 -13.06 22.60
C GLY A 32 -0.91 -13.94 21.36
N ASP A 33 -0.88 -13.36 20.16
CA ASP A 33 -0.78 -14.10 18.89
C ASP A 33 0.67 -14.14 18.43
N ASP A 34 1.37 -15.27 18.62
CA ASP A 34 2.73 -15.57 18.11
C ASP A 34 2.75 -15.75 16.58
N VAL A 35 1.86 -15.08 15.85
CA VAL A 35 1.80 -15.14 14.39
C VAL A 35 2.73 -14.08 13.82
N GLU A 36 3.96 -14.48 13.46
CA GLU A 36 4.90 -13.60 12.76
C GLU A 36 4.39 -13.21 11.37
N LEU A 37 3.94 -11.96 11.22
CA LEU A 37 3.53 -11.39 9.95
C LEU A 37 4.71 -10.63 9.29
N ALA A 38 5.26 -11.21 8.22
CA ALA A 38 6.35 -10.59 7.47
C ALA A 38 5.91 -9.29 6.75
N LYS A 39 6.83 -8.31 6.65
CA LYS A 39 6.60 -7.09 5.87
C LYS A 39 6.63 -7.41 4.37
N SER A 40 5.56 -7.08 3.64
CA SER A 40 5.57 -7.11 2.17
C SER A 40 5.79 -5.70 1.61
N ASN A 41 7.00 -5.43 1.12
CA ASN A 41 7.27 -4.22 0.36
C ASN A 41 6.81 -4.40 -1.10
N ILE A 42 6.44 -3.31 -1.78
CA ILE A 42 6.00 -3.32 -3.18
C ILE A 42 7.02 -2.57 -4.04
N LEU A 43 7.33 -3.14 -5.20
CA LEU A 43 8.05 -2.48 -6.29
C LEU A 43 7.07 -2.22 -7.44
N LEU A 44 6.85 -0.94 -7.77
CA LEU A 44 5.98 -0.55 -8.89
C LEU A 44 6.83 -0.29 -10.14
N ILE A 45 6.68 -1.12 -11.17
CA ILE A 45 7.38 -0.99 -12.45
C ILE A 45 6.38 -0.59 -13.54
N GLY A 46 6.75 0.39 -14.35
CA GLY A 46 5.96 0.84 -15.50
C GLY A 46 6.59 2.05 -16.20
N PRO A 47 6.13 2.40 -17.41
CA PRO A 47 6.68 3.52 -18.18
C PRO A 47 6.51 4.87 -17.45
N THR A 48 7.23 5.90 -17.91
CA THR A 48 7.07 7.25 -17.38
C THR A 48 5.62 7.74 -17.61
N GLY A 49 5.11 8.56 -16.67
CA GLY A 49 3.75 9.12 -16.78
C GLY A 49 2.58 8.15 -16.55
N CYS A 50 2.81 6.86 -16.25
CA CYS A 50 1.72 5.88 -16.10
C CYS A 50 0.96 5.91 -14.75
N GLY A 51 1.22 6.91 -13.89
CA GLY A 51 0.51 7.09 -12.63
C GLY A 51 1.11 6.41 -11.39
N LYS A 52 2.37 5.95 -11.40
CA LYS A 52 3.03 5.35 -10.22
C LYS A 52 3.02 6.27 -8.99
N THR A 53 3.49 7.51 -9.17
CA THR A 53 3.51 8.51 -8.08
C THR A 53 2.09 8.87 -7.63
N LEU A 54 1.16 8.97 -8.58
CA LEU A 54 -0.25 9.27 -8.30
C LEU A 54 -0.91 8.13 -7.49
N MET A 55 -0.56 6.87 -7.75
CA MET A 55 -1.00 5.72 -6.92
C MET A 55 -0.58 5.89 -5.48
N ALA A 56 0.70 6.15 -5.23
CA ALA A 56 1.21 6.27 -3.87
C ALA A 56 0.56 7.45 -3.12
N GLN A 57 0.47 8.61 -3.78
CA GLN A 57 -0.18 9.81 -3.20
C GLN A 57 -1.68 9.62 -2.95
N THR A 58 -2.40 8.98 -3.88
CA THR A 58 -3.83 8.73 -3.71
C THR A 58 -4.09 7.74 -2.59
N LEU A 59 -3.28 6.68 -2.50
CA LEU A 59 -3.38 5.70 -1.43
C LEU A 59 -3.15 6.33 -0.06
N ALA A 60 -2.12 7.18 0.07
CA ALA A 60 -1.85 7.92 1.30
C ALA A 60 -3.03 8.81 1.74
N ARG A 61 -3.63 9.55 0.80
CA ARG A 61 -4.80 10.39 1.06
C ARG A 61 -6.03 9.57 1.46
N MET A 62 -6.27 8.43 0.82
CA MET A 62 -7.41 7.57 1.13
C MET A 62 -7.32 6.90 2.50
N LEU A 63 -6.10 6.60 2.95
CA LEU A 63 -5.86 5.90 4.20
C LEU A 63 -5.59 6.83 5.39
N ASP A 64 -5.48 8.14 5.13
CA ASP A 64 -5.13 9.17 6.13
C ASP A 64 -3.88 8.80 6.95
N VAL A 65 -2.80 8.42 6.25
CA VAL A 65 -1.53 8.02 6.86
C VAL A 65 -0.37 8.93 6.47
N PRO A 66 0.65 9.05 7.34
CA PRO A 66 1.89 9.73 7.00
C PRO A 66 2.51 9.12 5.75
N PHE A 67 2.88 9.97 4.79
CA PHE A 67 3.49 9.55 3.53
C PHE A 67 4.71 10.41 3.24
N ALA A 68 5.82 9.75 2.95
CA ALA A 68 7.08 10.39 2.60
C ALA A 68 7.47 10.01 1.18
N ILE A 69 7.95 10.99 0.42
CA ILE A 69 8.59 10.79 -0.88
C ILE A 69 10.08 11.11 -0.66
N ALA A 70 10.94 10.19 -1.05
CA ALA A 70 12.37 10.42 -1.14
C ALA A 70 12.75 10.47 -2.62
N ASP A 71 13.60 11.43 -2.98
CA ASP A 71 14.26 11.56 -4.29
C ASP A 71 15.68 10.99 -4.20
#